data_AF-A0A8H7RM85-F1
#
_entry.id   AF-A0A8H7RM85-F1
#
_cell.length_a   1.000
_cell.length_b   1.000
_cell.length_c   1.000
_cell.angle_alpha   90.00
_cell.angle_beta   90.00
_cell.angle_gamma   90.00
#
_symmetry.space_group_name_H-M   'P 1'
#
loop_
_entity.id
_entity.type
_entity.pdbx_description
1 polymer ?
#
loop_
_entity_poly.entity_id
_entity_poly.type
_entity_poly.pdbx_seq_one_letter_code
_entity_poly.pdbx_strand_id
1 'polypeptide(L)'
;MSFDNNYEAEYFDIDLNFNLLEDHQKEENQIREFQSRVEKYEHELENLRKCKWGGSVLGRLGTVEHNYEEAHNRLMNDYFISDSKYKKKQFRRRFRMHKQLFLQIMDRIVDHDSYFQQKTNAANKCGISPHVKITAACNSA
;
A
#
# COMPACT_ATOMS: atom_id res chain seq x y z
N MET A 1 16.55 -99.11 -13.29
CA MET A 1 17.19 -98.89 -14.60
C MET A 1 17.19 -97.40 -14.85
N SER A 2 18.39 -96.82 -14.91
CA SER A 2 18.70 -95.41 -15.23
C SER A 2 18.33 -95.06 -16.67
N PHE A 3 18.18 -93.75 -16.98
CA PHE A 3 18.52 -93.02 -18.22
C PHE A 3 17.95 -91.59 -18.02
N ASP A 4 18.77 -90.62 -17.62
CA ASP A 4 19.59 -89.70 -18.42
C ASP A 4 18.86 -88.42 -18.90
N ASN A 5 19.25 -87.32 -18.24
CA ASN A 5 19.75 -86.06 -18.81
C ASN A 5 18.94 -85.23 -19.83
N ASN A 6 18.66 -84.00 -19.38
CA ASN A 6 18.96 -82.71 -20.01
C ASN A 6 18.20 -82.27 -21.28
N TYR A 7 17.28 -81.31 -21.09
CA TYR A 7 17.01 -80.14 -21.95
C TYR A 7 16.48 -79.05 -20.99
N GLU A 8 16.90 -77.80 -20.94
CA GLU A 8 17.92 -77.03 -21.64
C GLU A 8 18.26 -75.84 -20.74
N ALA A 9 19.44 -75.27 -20.92
CA ALA A 9 19.88 -74.09 -20.20
C ALA A 9 19.13 -72.84 -20.68
N GLU A 10 18.55 -72.05 -19.76
CA GLU A 10 18.48 -70.60 -19.95
C GLU A 10 18.89 -69.88 -18.66
N TYR A 11 20.12 -69.41 -18.73
CA TYR A 11 20.77 -68.49 -17.82
C TYR A 11 20.53 -67.08 -18.37
N PHE A 12 19.92 -66.14 -17.63
CA PHE A 12 20.21 -64.69 -17.76
C PHE A 12 19.65 -63.87 -16.57
N ASP A 13 20.58 -63.41 -15.73
CA ASP A 13 20.64 -62.25 -14.80
C ASP A 13 19.46 -61.85 -13.88
N ILE A 14 19.60 -62.13 -12.57
CA ILE A 14 18.75 -61.57 -11.48
C ILE A 14 19.09 -60.09 -11.17
N ASP A 15 20.24 -59.58 -11.64
CA ASP A 15 20.75 -58.25 -11.27
C ASP A 15 20.19 -57.10 -12.13
N LEU A 16 19.37 -57.37 -13.15
CA LEU A 16 18.82 -56.31 -14.01
C LEU A 16 17.53 -55.67 -13.45
N ASN A 17 16.87 -56.30 -12.48
CA ASN A 17 15.52 -55.91 -12.04
C ASN A 17 15.49 -54.95 -10.83
N PHE A 18 16.63 -54.71 -10.17
CA PHE A 18 16.70 -53.79 -9.04
C PHE A 18 16.95 -52.34 -9.49
N ASN A 19 17.86 -52.14 -10.46
CA ASN A 19 18.19 -50.81 -10.99
C ASN A 19 17.05 -50.20 -11.84
N LEU A 20 16.33 -51.02 -12.62
CA LEU A 20 15.20 -50.56 -13.46
C LEU A 20 14.00 -50.07 -12.65
N LEU A 21 13.75 -50.68 -11.48
CA LEU A 21 12.67 -50.29 -10.59
C LEU A 21 13.01 -49.00 -9.84
N GLU A 22 14.26 -48.84 -9.39
CA GLU A 22 14.74 -47.60 -8.79
C GLU A 22 14.71 -46.44 -9.78
N ASP A 23 15.07 -46.66 -11.05
CA ASP A 23 15.01 -45.63 -12.09
C ASP A 23 13.57 -45.19 -12.40
N HIS A 24 12.63 -46.14 -12.51
CA HIS A 24 11.20 -45.82 -12.65
C HIS A 24 10.64 -45.09 -11.43
N GLN A 25 10.97 -45.54 -10.21
CA GLN A 25 10.57 -44.85 -8.98
C GLN A 25 11.16 -43.45 -8.90
N LYS A 26 12.39 -43.26 -9.38
CA LYS A 26 13.10 -41.99 -9.39
C LYS A 26 12.48 -41.02 -10.39
N GLU A 27 12.07 -41.49 -11.56
CA GLU A 27 11.30 -40.70 -12.52
C GLU A 27 9.92 -40.33 -11.96
N GLU A 28 9.19 -41.27 -11.35
CA GLU A 28 7.90 -40.98 -10.73
C GLU A 28 8.01 -39.99 -9.56
N ASN A 29 9.06 -40.10 -8.73
CA ASN A 29 9.33 -39.18 -7.64
C ASN A 29 9.71 -37.78 -8.17
N GLN A 30 10.50 -37.71 -9.26
CA GLN A 30 10.82 -36.45 -9.93
C GLN A 30 9.56 -35.81 -10.54
N ILE A 31 8.69 -36.60 -11.17
CA ILE A 31 7.42 -36.12 -11.73
C ILE A 31 6.51 -35.60 -10.60
N ARG A 32 6.42 -36.33 -9.49
CA ARG A 32 5.62 -35.93 -8.32
C ARG A 32 6.14 -34.66 -7.66
N GLU A 33 7.46 -34.53 -7.55
CA GLU A 33 8.10 -33.32 -7.03
C GLU A 33 7.85 -32.12 -7.95
N PHE A 34 7.94 -32.33 -9.26
CA PHE A 34 7.63 -31.31 -10.26
C PHE A 34 6.17 -30.85 -10.17
N GLN A 35 5.22 -31.79 -10.10
CA GLN A 35 3.79 -31.49 -9.93
C GLN A 35 3.52 -30.70 -8.64
N SER A 36 4.09 -31.15 -7.52
CA SER A 36 3.97 -30.46 -6.22
C SER A 36 4.49 -29.03 -6.28
N ARG A 37 5.56 -28.79 -7.04
CA ARG A 37 6.15 -27.46 -7.21
C ARG A 37 5.26 -26.54 -8.07
N VAL A 38 4.65 -27.06 -9.14
CA VAL A 38 3.71 -26.33 -9.98
C VAL A 38 2.48 -25.90 -9.17
N GLU A 39 1.86 -26.82 -8.43
CA GLU A 39 0.70 -26.51 -7.58
C GLU A 39 1.00 -25.44 -6.53
N LYS A 40 2.21 -25.50 -5.93
CA LYS A 40 2.65 -24.48 -4.98
C LYS A 40 2.74 -23.09 -5.63
N TYR A 41 3.29 -22.99 -6.85
CA TYR A 41 3.39 -21.73 -7.58
C TYR A 41 2.01 -21.19 -7.97
N GLU A 42 1.09 -22.05 -8.39
CA GLU A 42 -0.29 -21.65 -8.71
C GLU A 42 -1.01 -21.10 -7.47
N HIS A 43 -0.88 -21.78 -6.33
CA HIS A 43 -1.44 -21.31 -5.06
C HIS A 43 -0.79 -19.98 -4.59
N GLU A 44 0.51 -19.80 -4.81
CA GLU A 44 1.20 -18.54 -4.51
C GLU A 44 0.72 -17.40 -5.40
N LEU A 45 0.57 -17.64 -6.71
CA LEU A 45 -0.01 -16.69 -7.66
C LEU A 45 -1.47 -16.34 -7.30
N GLU A 46 -2.28 -17.32 -6.89
CA GLU A 46 -3.66 -17.10 -6.46
C GLU A 46 -3.73 -16.25 -5.19
N ASN A 47 -2.82 -16.47 -4.24
CA ASN A 47 -2.73 -15.66 -3.03
C ASN A 47 -2.22 -14.23 -3.30
N LEU A 48 -1.38 -14.05 -4.32
CA LEU A 48 -0.97 -12.72 -4.79
C LEU A 48 -2.11 -11.99 -5.52
N ARG A 49 -2.93 -12.73 -6.29
CA ARG A 49 -4.15 -12.21 -6.94
C ARG A 49 -5.24 -11.85 -5.93
N LYS A 50 -5.27 -12.51 -4.77
CA LYS A 50 -6.13 -12.13 -3.64
C LYS A 50 -5.58 -10.89 -2.95
N CYS A 51 -5.92 -9.72 -3.48
CA CYS A 51 -5.67 -8.44 -2.83
C CYS A 51 -6.28 -8.43 -1.42
N LYS A 52 -5.43 -8.42 -0.39
CA LYS A 52 -5.83 -8.42 1.03
C LYS A 52 -6.47 -7.11 1.49
N TRP A 53 -6.48 -6.09 0.63
CA TRP A 53 -6.96 -4.74 0.94
C TRP A 53 -8.09 -4.38 -0.02
N GLY A 54 -9.31 -4.30 0.52
CA GLY A 54 -10.50 -3.92 -0.23
C GLY A 54 -10.35 -2.51 -0.80
N GLY A 55 -10.47 -2.38 -2.11
CA GLY A 55 -10.53 -1.10 -2.78
C GLY A 55 -11.79 -0.31 -2.42
N SER A 56 -12.00 0.81 -3.11
CA SER A 56 -13.24 1.58 -2.95
C SER A 56 -14.45 0.70 -3.30
N VAL A 57 -15.30 0.43 -2.31
CA VAL A 57 -16.51 -0.36 -2.48
C VAL A 57 -17.59 0.51 -3.14
N LEU A 58 -18.08 0.08 -4.29
CA LEU A 58 -19.23 0.70 -4.98
C LEU A 58 -20.45 0.68 -4.05
N GLY A 59 -21.11 1.83 -3.84
CA GLY A 59 -22.29 1.96 -2.96
C GLY A 59 -22.01 2.51 -1.56
N ARG A 60 -20.74 2.77 -1.19
CA ARG A 60 -20.41 3.62 -0.04
C ARG A 60 -20.75 5.08 -0.40
N LEU A 61 -21.30 5.84 0.55
CA LEU A 61 -21.55 7.29 0.36
C LEU A 61 -20.28 7.93 -0.22
N GLY A 62 -20.45 8.68 -1.31
CA GLY A 62 -19.34 9.26 -2.05
C GLY A 62 -18.45 10.13 -1.16
N THR A 63 -17.19 10.30 -1.56
CA THR A 63 -16.28 11.24 -0.92
C THR A 63 -16.93 12.62 -0.86
N VAL A 64 -17.09 13.15 0.36
CA VAL A 64 -17.56 14.52 0.56
C VAL A 64 -16.50 15.47 0.00
N GLU A 65 -16.90 16.32 -0.95
CA GLU A 65 -16.01 17.34 -1.48
C GLU A 65 -15.86 18.46 -0.44
N HIS A 66 -14.68 18.57 0.15
CA HIS A 66 -14.33 19.68 1.02
C HIS A 66 -13.78 20.84 0.19
N ASN A 67 -14.51 21.97 0.17
CA ASN A 67 -14.06 23.17 -0.51
C ASN A 67 -12.98 23.90 0.31
N TYR A 68 -11.72 23.52 0.10
CA TYR A 68 -10.57 24.11 0.80
C TYR A 68 -10.33 25.58 0.43
N GLU A 69 -10.69 25.97 -0.79
CA GLU A 69 -10.57 27.35 -1.26
C GLU A 69 -11.56 28.25 -0.51
N GLU A 70 -12.80 27.80 -0.36
CA GLU A 70 -13.78 28.56 0.42
C GLU A 70 -13.40 28.67 1.89
N ALA A 71 -12.88 27.58 2.50
CA ALA A 71 -12.37 27.62 3.86
C ALA A 71 -11.22 28.64 4.02
N HIS A 72 -10.32 28.71 3.04
CA HIS A 72 -9.25 29.70 2.99
C HIS A 72 -9.80 31.13 2.87
N ASN A 73 -10.72 31.37 1.94
CA ASN A 73 -11.30 32.69 1.70
C ASN A 73 -12.04 33.22 2.94
N ARG A 74 -12.82 32.37 3.61
CA ARG A 74 -13.48 32.72 4.88
C ARG A 74 -12.46 33.10 5.94
N LEU A 75 -11.40 32.30 6.11
CA LEU A 75 -10.34 32.59 7.08
C LEU A 75 -9.62 33.91 6.79
N MET A 76 -9.33 34.19 5.52
CA MET A 76 -8.67 35.42 5.09
C MET A 76 -9.54 36.65 5.36
N ASN A 77 -10.83 36.60 4.99
CA ASN A 77 -11.81 37.65 5.26
C ASN A 77 -12.02 37.89 6.76
N ASP A 78 -11.96 36.84 7.57
CA ASP A 78 -12.19 36.97 9.00
C ASP A 78 -11.00 37.62 9.73
N TYR A 79 -9.75 37.32 9.34
CA TYR A 79 -8.58 37.67 10.17
C TYR A 79 -7.41 38.34 9.43
N PHE A 80 -7.18 38.04 8.15
CA PHE A 80 -5.89 38.34 7.50
C PHE A 80 -5.93 39.52 6.53
N ILE A 81 -7.07 39.82 5.91
CA ILE A 81 -7.23 40.97 5.01
C ILE A 81 -7.22 42.29 5.83
N SER A 82 -6.96 43.43 5.16
CA SER A 82 -6.94 44.77 5.76
C SER A 82 -8.24 45.10 6.49
N ASP A 83 -9.37 44.87 5.82
CA ASP A 83 -10.73 45.08 6.34
C ASP A 83 -11.31 43.79 6.95
N SER A 84 -10.46 43.04 7.65
CA SER A 84 -10.88 41.78 8.28
C SER A 84 -11.98 42.01 9.31
N LYS A 85 -12.94 41.08 9.39
CA LYS A 85 -14.05 41.10 10.36
C LYS A 85 -13.56 41.23 11.81
N TYR A 86 -12.47 40.56 12.16
CA TYR A 86 -11.92 40.54 13.52
C TYR A 86 -10.69 41.44 13.67
N LYS A 87 -10.85 42.51 14.46
CA LYS A 87 -9.74 43.43 14.80
C LYS A 87 -8.66 42.73 15.66
N LYS A 88 -7.50 43.39 15.77
CA LYS A 88 -6.30 42.90 16.50
C LYS A 88 -6.59 42.28 17.88
N LYS A 89 -7.48 42.89 18.69
CA LYS A 89 -7.84 42.37 20.02
C LYS A 89 -8.51 40.99 19.95
N GLN A 90 -9.39 40.77 18.97
CA GLN A 90 -10.08 39.50 18.78
C GLN A 90 -9.14 38.43 18.23
N PHE A 91 -8.25 38.81 17.30
CA PHE A 91 -7.18 37.93 16.82
C PHE A 91 -6.33 37.41 17.99
N ARG A 92 -5.85 38.32 18.86
CA ARG A 92 -5.06 37.94 20.04
C ARG A 92 -5.85 37.04 21.00
N ARG A 93 -7.15 37.26 21.18
CA ARG A 93 -7.98 36.40 22.03
C ARG A 93 -8.10 34.98 21.46
N ARG A 94 -8.23 34.86 20.14
CA ARG A 94 -8.38 33.56 19.44
C ARG A 94 -7.06 32.79 19.39
N PHE A 95 -6.02 33.40 18.83
CA PHE A 95 -4.74 32.74 18.56
C PHE A 95 -3.71 32.90 19.69
N ARG A 96 -4.02 33.70 20.71
CA ARG A 96 -3.15 34.00 21.86
C ARG A 96 -1.81 34.66 21.48
N MET A 97 -1.70 35.16 20.24
CA MET A 97 -0.51 35.83 19.69
C MET A 97 -0.88 36.99 18.77
N HIS A 98 0.10 37.83 18.43
CA HIS A 98 -0.08 38.90 17.46
C HIS A 98 -0.11 38.36 16.02
N LYS A 99 -0.88 39.01 15.14
CA LYS A 99 -1.01 38.63 13.72
C LYS A 99 0.34 38.59 12.99
N GLN A 100 1.21 39.56 13.24
CA GLN A 100 2.55 39.58 12.65
C GLN A 100 3.40 38.39 13.09
N LEU A 101 3.33 37.99 14.37
CA LEU A 101 4.04 36.82 14.86
C LEU A 101 3.49 35.53 14.23
N PHE A 102 2.17 35.42 14.08
CA PHE A 102 1.56 34.30 13.37
C PHE A 102 2.09 34.16 11.94
N LEU A 103 2.16 35.26 11.19
CA LEU A 103 2.68 35.26 9.82
C LEU A 103 4.16 34.86 9.78
N GLN A 104 4.98 35.39 10.69
CA GLN A 104 6.39 34.99 10.80
C GLN A 104 6.56 33.50 11.11
N ILE A 105 5.76 32.96 12.03
CA ILE A 105 5.78 31.52 12.34
C ILE A 105 5.38 30.71 11.11
N MET A 106 4.33 31.14 10.41
CA MET A 106 3.87 30.49 9.19
C MET A 106 4.96 30.45 8.12
N ASP A 107 5.61 31.58 7.84
CA ASP A 107 6.67 31.64 6.83
C ASP A 107 7.80 30.66 7.18
N ARG A 108 8.25 30.67 8.45
CA ARG A 108 9.28 29.73 8.93
C ARG A 108 8.87 28.27 8.83
N ILE A 109 7.62 27.94 9.12
CA ILE A 109 7.11 26.56 9.04
C ILE A 109 7.01 26.10 7.59
N VAL A 110 6.51 26.96 6.69
CA VAL A 110 6.36 26.66 5.26
C VAL A 110 7.72 26.44 4.60
N ASP A 111 8.73 27.20 5.01
CA ASP A 111 10.11 27.05 4.55
C ASP A 111 10.75 25.74 5.05
N HIS A 112 10.45 25.33 6.28
CA HIS A 112 11.07 24.16 6.91
C HIS A 112 10.41 22.84 6.54
N ASP A 113 9.08 22.80 6.38
CA ASP A 113 8.32 21.57 6.19
C ASP A 113 7.40 21.62 4.95
N SER A 114 7.70 20.74 3.99
CA SER A 114 6.94 20.57 2.75
C SER A 114 5.47 20.16 2.96
N TYR A 115 5.11 19.66 4.14
CA TYR A 115 3.72 19.40 4.51
C TYR A 115 2.89 20.69 4.51
N PHE A 116 3.44 21.82 4.94
CA PHE A 116 2.70 23.08 5.03
C PHE A 116 2.61 23.83 3.71
N GLN A 117 3.49 23.52 2.75
CA GLN A 117 3.40 24.06 1.40
C GLN A 117 2.07 23.67 0.74
N GLN A 118 1.45 24.63 0.06
CA GLN A 118 0.21 24.37 -0.69
C GLN A 118 0.57 23.69 -2.01
N LYS A 119 0.04 22.49 -2.23
CA LYS A 119 0.26 21.70 -3.44
C LYS A 119 -1.03 21.61 -4.25
N THR A 120 -0.91 21.57 -5.56
CA THR A 120 -2.04 21.23 -6.43
C THR A 120 -2.24 19.72 -6.46
N ASN A 121 -3.49 19.28 -6.53
CA ASN A 121 -3.78 17.87 -6.73
C ASN A 121 -3.66 17.49 -8.22
N ALA A 122 -3.80 16.21 -8.55
CA ALA A 122 -3.75 15.72 -9.94
C ALA A 122 -4.85 16.32 -10.85
N ALA A 123 -5.89 16.91 -10.26
CA ALA A 123 -6.96 17.62 -10.96
C ALA A 123 -6.72 19.14 -11.04
N ASN A 124 -5.49 19.61 -10.77
CA ASN A 124 -5.09 21.03 -10.73
C ASN A 124 -5.85 21.91 -9.75
N LYS A 125 -6.56 21.34 -8.77
CA LYS A 125 -7.19 22.10 -7.68
C LYS A 125 -6.16 22.37 -6.59
N CYS A 126 -6.19 23.58 -6.04
CA CYS A 126 -5.37 23.97 -4.90
C CYS A 126 -5.73 23.14 -3.65
N GLY A 127 -4.72 22.50 -3.05
CA GLY A 127 -4.88 21.80 -1.77
C GLY A 127 -5.04 22.77 -0.60
N ILE A 128 -5.07 22.20 0.61
CA ILE A 128 -5.23 22.96 1.86
C ILE A 128 -4.08 23.97 2.02
N SER A 129 -4.45 25.24 2.19
CA SER A 129 -3.49 26.33 2.42
C SER A 129 -2.74 26.23 3.77
N PRO A 130 -1.51 26.74 3.87
CA PRO A 130 -0.76 26.79 5.14
C PRO A 130 -1.51 27.53 6.24
N HIS A 131 -2.22 28.61 5.88
CA HIS A 131 -3.04 29.39 6.79
C HIS A 131 -4.06 28.51 7.53
N VAL A 132 -4.77 27.65 6.79
CA VAL A 132 -5.78 26.74 7.36
C VAL A 132 -5.12 25.66 8.23
N LYS A 133 -4.00 25.07 7.78
CA LYS A 133 -3.25 24.06 8.55
C LYS A 133 -2.78 24.58 9.90
N ILE A 134 -2.11 25.74 9.88
CA ILE A 134 -1.55 26.34 11.11
C ILE A 134 -2.68 26.88 11.99
N THR A 135 -3.72 27.46 11.40
CA THR A 135 -4.91 27.88 12.16
C THR A 135 -5.55 26.70 12.89
N ALA A 136 -5.64 25.53 12.25
CA ALA A 136 -6.16 24.32 12.89
C ALA A 136 -5.27 23.88 14.06
N ALA A 137 -3.94 23.94 13.89
CA ALA A 137 -2.98 23.58 14.95
C ALA A 137 -2.99 24.57 16.13
N CYS A 138 -3.10 25.88 15.87
CA CYS A 138 -3.11 26.90 16.91
C CYS A 138 -4.45 26.99 17.67
N ASN A 139 -5.55 26.57 17.04
CA ASN A 139 -6.87 26.51 17.68
C ASN A 139 -7.07 25.14 18.33
N SER A 140 -6.36 24.87 19.42
CA SER A 140 -6.70 23.75 20.31
C SER A 140 -8.03 24.07 20.99
N ALA A 141 -9.11 23.46 20.51
CA ALA A 141 -10.38 23.40 21.23
C ALA A 141 -10.25 22.45 22.43
#